data_AF-A0A497MQQ1-F1
#
_entry.id   AF-A0A497MQQ1-F1
#
_cell.length_a   1.000
_cell.length_b   1.000
_cell.length_c   1.000
_cell.angle_alpha   90.00
_cell.angle_beta   90.00
_cell.angle_gamma   90.00
#
_symmetry.space_group_name_H-M   'P 1'
#
loop_
_entity.id
_entity.type
_entity.pdbx_description
1 polymer ?
#
loop_
_entity_poly.entity_id
_entity_poly.type
_entity_poly.pdbx_seq_one_letter_code
_entity_poly.pdbx_strand_id
1 'polypeptide(L)'
;MAKLFFLLSGEHPTLPASELTAILEAEGYSFSNVEKLDQVLRVEASVEAVNAVKKRAALTRICCLELFQCRNEYAEIMKNANATPFERLLREGETFVVRVKRVKRYGESLDVLQLEKARRSCFEQKS
;
A
#
# COMPACT_ATOMS: atom_id res chain seq x y z
N MET A 1 8.74 12.68 6.63
CA MET A 1 7.90 12.28 5.47
C MET A 1 7.69 10.79 5.55
N ALA A 2 6.51 10.31 5.16
CA ALA A 2 6.16 8.89 5.18
C ALA A 2 6.08 8.34 3.76
N LYS A 3 6.37 7.05 3.58
CA LYS A 3 6.15 6.36 2.31
C LYS A 3 4.68 6.01 2.18
N LEU A 4 4.05 6.51 1.13
CA LEU A 4 2.66 6.25 0.81
C LEU A 4 2.59 5.49 -0.51
N PHE A 5 1.58 4.62 -0.62
CA PHE A 5 1.22 4.04 -1.89
C PHE A 5 -0.27 4.24 -2.18
N PHE A 6 -0.57 4.41 -3.46
CA PHE A 6 -1.91 4.68 -3.94
C PHE A 6 -2.26 3.68 -5.03
N LEU A 7 -3.40 3.01 -4.89
CA LEU A 7 -3.93 2.15 -5.92
C LEU A 7 -4.83 2.97 -6.84
N LEU A 8 -4.45 3.04 -8.12
CA LEU A 8 -5.14 3.81 -9.15
C LEU A 8 -6.23 2.96 -9.84
N SER A 9 -7.18 3.60 -10.53
CA SER A 9 -8.24 2.91 -11.26
C SER A 9 -7.68 2.02 -12.39
N GLY A 10 -6.58 2.47 -13.00
CA GLY A 10 -5.95 1.80 -14.14
C GLY A 10 -6.80 1.82 -15.42
N GLU A 11 -7.83 2.67 -15.47
CA GLU A 11 -8.65 2.92 -16.66
C GLU A 11 -7.88 3.69 -17.73
N HIS A 12 -6.92 4.51 -17.29
CA HIS A 12 -6.06 5.31 -18.14
C HIS A 12 -4.59 5.14 -17.73
N PRO A 13 -3.65 5.15 -18.69
CA PRO A 13 -2.24 4.83 -18.45
C PRO A 13 -1.51 5.90 -17.61
N THR A 14 -1.91 7.16 -17.71
CA THR A 14 -1.19 8.30 -17.08
C THR A 14 -2.09 9.22 -16.28
N LEU A 15 -3.36 9.38 -16.70
CA LEU A 15 -4.30 10.31 -16.09
C LEU A 15 -4.47 10.15 -14.56
N PRO A 16 -4.61 8.93 -14.00
CA PRO A 16 -4.81 8.79 -12.55
C PRO A 16 -3.59 9.22 -11.74
N ALA A 17 -2.39 8.95 -12.26
CA ALA A 17 -1.15 9.38 -11.61
C ALA A 17 -1.00 10.90 -11.66
N SER A 18 -1.34 11.52 -12.81
CA SER A 18 -1.30 12.97 -12.98
C SER A 18 -2.34 13.70 -12.12
N GLU A 19 -3.55 13.15 -11.99
CA GLU A 19 -4.59 13.67 -11.09
C GLU A 19 -4.08 13.71 -9.66
N LEU A 20 -3.49 12.61 -9.19
CA LEU A 20 -2.98 12.52 -7.83
C LEU A 20 -1.85 13.52 -7.57
N THR A 21 -0.86 13.61 -8.47
CA THR A 21 0.23 14.58 -8.31
C THR A 21 -0.28 16.02 -8.33
N ALA A 22 -1.24 16.34 -9.21
CA ALA A 22 -1.83 17.67 -9.27
C ALA A 22 -2.60 18.03 -7.99
N ILE A 23 -3.26 17.06 -7.33
CA ILE A 23 -3.90 17.29 -6.03
C ILE A 23 -2.86 17.61 -4.96
N LEU A 24 -1.74 16.87 -4.92
CA LEU A 24 -0.67 17.13 -3.96
C LEU A 24 -0.06 18.52 -4.13
N GLU A 25 0.20 18.93 -5.37
CA GLU A 25 0.73 20.26 -5.71
C GLU A 25 -0.26 21.37 -5.36
N ALA A 26 -1.55 21.20 -5.71
CA ALA A 26 -2.58 22.20 -5.46
C ALA A 26 -2.85 22.44 -3.97
N GLU A 27 -2.64 21.43 -3.13
CA GLU A 27 -2.78 21.51 -1.67
C GLU A 27 -1.47 21.90 -0.97
N GLY A 28 -0.40 22.14 -1.74
CA GLY A 28 0.89 22.59 -1.23
C GLY A 28 1.69 21.52 -0.48
N TYR A 29 1.39 20.24 -0.70
CA TYR A 29 2.17 19.16 -0.09
C TYR A 29 3.50 18.99 -0.82
N SER A 30 4.60 19.04 -0.07
CA SER A 30 5.90 18.60 -0.60
C SER A 30 5.91 17.08 -0.73
N PHE A 31 6.37 16.58 -1.87
CA PHE A 31 6.50 15.15 -2.13
C PHE A 31 7.77 14.83 -2.93
N SER A 32 8.29 13.61 -2.75
CA SER A 32 9.52 13.12 -3.40
C SER A 32 9.43 11.61 -3.67
N ASN A 33 10.47 11.05 -4.30
CA ASN A 33 10.60 9.61 -4.57
C ASN A 33 9.36 9.02 -5.27
N VAL A 34 8.87 9.72 -6.29
CA VAL A 34 7.69 9.31 -7.06
C VAL A 34 8.05 8.13 -7.95
N GLU A 35 7.49 6.97 -7.65
CA GLU A 35 7.63 5.77 -8.47
C GLU A 35 6.27 5.40 -9.06
N LYS A 36 6.23 5.33 -10.40
CA LYS A 36 5.05 4.99 -11.19
C LYS A 36 5.12 3.51 -11.58
N LEU A 37 4.20 2.72 -11.04
CA LEU A 37 3.94 1.35 -11.47
C LEU A 37 2.60 1.29 -12.21
N ASP A 38 2.25 0.11 -12.72
CA ASP A 38 1.10 -0.09 -13.62
C ASP A 38 -0.26 0.44 -13.12
N GLN A 39 -0.59 0.17 -11.86
CA GLN A 39 -1.79 0.72 -11.20
C GLN A 39 -1.47 1.21 -9.79
N VAL A 40 -0.19 1.39 -9.48
CA VAL A 40 0.25 1.80 -8.14
C VAL A 40 1.19 2.99 -8.30
N LEU A 41 0.91 4.05 -7.55
CA LEU A 41 1.81 5.18 -7.40
C LEU A 41 2.40 5.14 -6.00
N ARG A 42 3.72 5.20 -5.89
CA ARG A 42 4.42 5.33 -4.62
C ARG A 42 5.03 6.71 -4.53
N VAL A 43 4.97 7.30 -3.35
CA VAL A 43 5.46 8.66 -3.12
C VAL A 43 5.79 8.84 -1.66
N GLU A 44 6.83 9.62 -1.39
CA GLU A 44 7.10 10.11 -0.04
C GLU A 44 6.44 11.46 0.13
N ALA A 45 5.51 11.55 1.09
CA ALA A 45 4.79 12.78 1.41
C ALA A 45 4.40 12.80 2.89
N SER A 46 3.75 13.87 3.33
CA SER A 46 3.11 13.92 4.65
C SER A 46 1.89 12.98 4.67
N VAL A 47 1.59 12.34 5.80
CA VAL A 47 0.47 11.38 5.90
C VAL A 47 -0.87 12.09 5.72
N GLU A 48 -0.93 13.38 6.09
CA GLU A 48 -2.07 14.26 5.92
C GLU A 48 -2.48 14.41 4.45
N ALA A 49 -1.53 14.27 3.52
CA ALA A 49 -1.78 14.31 2.08
C ALA A 49 -2.80 13.25 1.62
N VAL A 50 -2.90 12.12 2.34
CA VAL A 50 -3.92 11.08 2.09
C VAL A 50 -5.33 11.66 2.18
N ASN A 51 -5.58 12.59 3.10
CA ASN A 51 -6.91 13.18 3.26
C ASN A 51 -7.29 14.08 2.08
N ALA A 52 -6.32 14.82 1.53
CA ALA A 52 -6.54 15.62 0.33
C ALA A 52 -6.85 14.74 -0.88
N VAL A 53 -6.04 13.71 -1.12
CA VAL A 53 -6.26 12.75 -2.21
C VAL A 53 -7.61 12.06 -2.05
N LYS A 54 -7.95 11.57 -0.86
CA LYS A 54 -9.23 10.90 -0.58
C LYS A 54 -10.44 11.78 -0.89
N LYS A 55 -10.35 13.10 -0.68
CA LYS A 55 -11.47 14.03 -0.91
C LYS A 55 -11.62 14.43 -2.38
N ARG A 56 -10.51 14.50 -3.13
CA ARG A 56 -10.47 15.13 -4.46
C ARG A 56 -10.22 14.18 -5.62
N ALA A 57 -9.59 13.02 -5.38
CA ALA A 57 -9.24 12.10 -6.45
C ALA A 57 -10.44 11.27 -6.89
N ALA A 58 -10.74 11.28 -8.19
CA ALA A 58 -11.77 10.44 -8.78
C ALA A 58 -11.22 9.09 -9.27
N LEU A 59 -9.92 9.03 -9.61
CA LEU A 59 -9.27 7.87 -10.22
C LEU A 59 -8.34 7.13 -9.24
N THR A 60 -8.39 7.47 -7.95
CA THR A 60 -7.66 6.77 -6.88
C THR A 60 -8.62 5.89 -6.07
N ARG A 61 -8.35 4.60 -6.02
CA ARG A 61 -9.20 3.60 -5.33
C ARG A 61 -8.83 3.40 -3.87
N ILE A 62 -7.55 3.41 -3.55
CA ILE A 62 -7.06 3.14 -2.19
C ILE A 62 -5.85 4.05 -1.93
N CYS A 63 -5.79 4.62 -0.72
CA CYS A 63 -4.65 5.36 -0.21
C CYS A 63 -4.12 4.65 1.04
N CYS A 64 -2.82 4.35 1.08
CA CYS A 64 -2.22 3.56 2.15
C CYS A 64 -0.86 4.09 2.58
N LEU A 65 -0.55 3.89 3.87
CA LEU A 65 0.82 3.92 4.36
C LEU A 65 1.55 2.67 3.88
N GLU A 66 2.73 2.85 3.29
CA GLU A 66 3.59 1.73 2.90
C GLU A 66 4.39 1.25 4.10
N LEU A 67 4.33 -0.06 4.36
CA LEU A 67 5.08 -0.70 5.44
C LEU A 67 6.40 -1.30 4.96
N PHE A 68 6.38 -1.95 3.80
CA PHE A 68 7.57 -2.52 3.16
C PHE A 68 7.34 -2.75 1.66
N GLN A 69 8.44 -2.95 0.93
CA GLN A 69 8.46 -3.41 -0.45
C GLN A 69 9.42 -4.61 -0.53
N CYS A 70 9.03 -5.65 -1.25
CA CYS A 70 9.87 -6.84 -1.45
C CYS A 70 9.59 -7.47 -2.82
N ARG A 71 10.40 -8.46 -3.19
CA ARG A 71 10.14 -9.27 -4.39
C ARG A 71 8.89 -10.12 -4.19
N ASN A 72 8.27 -10.50 -5.30
CA ASN A 72 7.07 -11.33 -5.31
C ASN A 72 7.42 -12.82 -5.06
N GLU A 73 7.98 -13.11 -3.88
CA GLU A 73 8.41 -14.43 -3.43
C GLU A 73 7.90 -14.65 -2.01
N TYR A 74 7.32 -15.83 -1.73
CA TYR A 74 6.69 -16.11 -0.44
C TYR A 74 7.65 -15.89 0.74
N ALA A 75 8.89 -16.39 0.62
CA ALA A 75 9.90 -16.26 1.66
C ALA A 75 10.25 -14.79 1.96
N GLU A 76 10.39 -13.96 0.92
CA GLU A 76 10.66 -12.52 1.06
C GLU A 76 9.48 -11.78 1.69
N ILE A 77 8.24 -12.09 1.26
CA ILE A 77 7.02 -11.49 1.83
C ILE A 77 6.92 -11.80 3.32
N MET A 78 7.10 -13.06 3.72
CA MET A 78 7.01 -13.47 5.12
C MET A 78 8.14 -12.89 5.96
N LYS A 79 9.36 -12.85 5.44
CA LYS A 79 10.51 -12.24 6.12
C LYS A 79 10.27 -10.75 6.40
N ASN A 80 9.87 -9.98 5.38
CA ASN A 80 9.63 -8.55 5.53
C ASN A 80 8.39 -8.25 6.39
N ALA A 81 7.34 -9.06 6.26
CA ALA A 81 6.18 -8.98 7.12
C ALA A 81 6.58 -9.21 8.59
N ASN A 82 7.33 -10.25 8.92
CA ASN A 82 7.74 -10.53 10.30
C ASN A 82 8.67 -9.46 10.89
N ALA A 83 9.48 -8.80 10.04
CA ALA A 83 10.33 -7.69 10.46
C ALA A 83 9.58 -6.35 10.63
N THR A 84 8.32 -6.26 10.17
CA THR A 84 7.54 -5.03 10.26
C THR A 84 6.99 -4.84 11.68
N PRO A 85 7.18 -3.67 12.32
CA PRO A 85 6.78 -3.43 13.70
C PRO A 85 5.27 -3.16 13.85
N PHE A 86 4.44 -4.18 13.66
CA PHE A 86 2.97 -4.08 13.77
C PHE A 86 2.48 -3.60 15.14
N GLU A 87 3.22 -3.92 16.20
CA GLU A 87 2.94 -3.50 17.57
C GLU A 87 2.87 -1.97 17.72
N ARG A 88 3.51 -1.22 16.81
CA ARG A 88 3.46 0.25 16.79
C ARG A 88 2.28 0.80 15.97
N LEU A 89 1.64 -0.04 15.16
CA LEU A 89 0.58 0.33 14.22
C LEU A 89 -0.80 -0.14 14.66
N LEU A 90 -0.85 -1.23 15.42
CA LEU A 90 -2.08 -1.86 15.91
C LEU A 90 -2.10 -1.76 17.43
N ARG A 91 -3.28 -1.52 18.00
CA ARG A 91 -3.44 -1.56 19.45
C ARG A 91 -3.44 -3.01 19.92
N GLU A 92 -3.00 -3.22 21.16
CA GLU A 92 -3.07 -4.54 21.78
C GLU A 92 -4.54 -5.03 21.82
N GLY A 93 -4.76 -6.28 21.39
CA GLY A 93 -6.10 -6.87 21.26
C GLY A 93 -6.91 -6.42 20.03
N GLU A 94 -6.37 -5.55 19.16
CA GLU A 94 -7.05 -5.13 17.94
C GLU A 94 -6.97 -6.23 16.86
N THR A 95 -8.14 -6.63 16.34
CA THR A 95 -8.21 -7.57 15.23
C THR A 95 -8.12 -6.81 13.90
N PHE A 96 -7.28 -7.29 12.99
CA PHE A 96 -7.19 -6.77 11.63
C PHE A 96 -7.38 -7.88 10.60
N VAL A 97 -7.72 -7.49 9.37
CA VAL A 97 -7.86 -8.42 8.24
C VAL A 97 -6.76 -8.13 7.23
N VAL A 98 -6.13 -9.19 6.72
CA VAL A 98 -5.19 -9.11 5.61
C VAL A 98 -5.96 -9.37 4.31
N ARG A 99 -5.79 -8.49 3.33
CA ARG A 99 -6.32 -8.67 1.99
C ARG A 99 -5.18 -8.58 0.98
N VAL A 100 -5.10 -9.55 0.09
CA VAL A 100 -4.11 -9.55 -1.00
C VAL A 100 -4.81 -9.13 -2.28
N LYS A 101 -4.32 -8.05 -2.89
CA LYS A 101 -4.83 -7.57 -4.18
C LYS A 101 -3.79 -7.79 -5.26
N ARG A 102 -4.14 -8.62 -6.25
CA ARG A 102 -3.35 -8.80 -7.45
C ARG A 102 -3.59 -7.64 -8.42
N VAL A 103 -2.52 -7.03 -8.91
CA VAL A 103 -2.57 -6.05 -9.99
C VAL A 103 -2.19 -6.77 -11.28
N LYS A 104 -3.05 -6.68 -12.31
CA LYS A 104 -2.89 -7.39 -13.59
C LYS A 104 -2.52 -8.87 -13.38
N ARG A 105 -1.47 -9.36 -14.06
CA ARG A 105 -0.95 -10.74 -14.00
C ARG A 105 0.28 -10.88 -13.10
N TYR A 106 0.56 -9.89 -12.25
CA TYR A 106 1.73 -9.98 -11.38
C TYR A 106 1.53 -11.03 -10.30
N GLY A 107 2.53 -11.90 -10.16
CA GLY A 107 2.63 -12.89 -9.10
C GLY A 107 1.68 -14.08 -9.18
N GLU A 108 1.18 -14.43 -10.36
CA GLU A 108 0.27 -15.56 -10.60
C GLU A 108 0.71 -16.87 -9.93
N SER A 109 2.02 -17.06 -9.75
CA SER A 109 2.60 -18.22 -9.06
C SER A 109 2.39 -18.26 -7.55
N LEU A 110 1.96 -17.16 -6.91
CA LEU A 110 1.69 -17.11 -5.47
C LEU A 110 0.24 -17.45 -5.15
N ASP A 111 0.07 -18.38 -4.20
CA ASP A 111 -1.21 -18.71 -3.61
C ASP A 111 -1.67 -17.58 -2.66
N VAL A 112 -2.68 -16.85 -3.11
CA VAL A 112 -3.29 -15.72 -2.38
C VAL A 112 -3.89 -16.18 -1.05
N LEU A 113 -4.54 -17.35 -1.03
CA LEU A 113 -5.20 -17.87 0.16
C LEU A 113 -4.18 -18.25 1.22
N GLN A 114 -3.03 -18.81 0.82
CA GLN A 114 -1.94 -19.09 1.75
C GLN A 114 -1.38 -17.81 2.36
N LEU A 115 -1.17 -16.75 1.57
CA LEU A 115 -0.66 -15.47 2.07
C LEU A 115 -1.61 -14.80 3.06
N GLU A 116 -2.93 -14.84 2.80
CA GLU A 116 -3.92 -14.28 3.71
C GLU A 116 -4.02 -15.06 5.03
N LYS A 117 -3.88 -16.39 4.99
CA LYS A 117 -3.90 -17.27 6.17
C LYS A 117 -2.62 -17.21 7.00
N ALA A 118 -1.46 -17.16 6.35
CA ALA A 118 -0.15 -17.25 7.00
C ALA A 118 0.04 -16.17 8.07
N ARG A 119 -0.53 -14.98 7.85
CA ARG A 119 -0.40 -13.89 8.83
C ARG A 119 -1.30 -14.02 10.05
N ARG A 120 -2.44 -14.69 9.93
CA ARG A 120 -3.34 -14.95 11.07
C ARG A 120 -2.64 -15.81 12.12
N SER A 121 -1.94 -16.84 11.66
CA SER A 121 -1.17 -17.79 12.49
C SER A 121 0.03 -17.16 13.21
N CYS A 122 0.75 -16.21 12.60
CA CYS A 122 1.90 -15.56 13.25
C CYS A 122 1.52 -14.69 14.46
N PHE A 123 0.28 -14.20 14.53
CA PHE A 123 -0.21 -13.47 15.71
C PHE A 123 -0.81 -14.39 16.77
N GLU A 124 -1.49 -15.47 16.37
CA GLU A 124 -2.05 -16.46 17.30
C GLU A 124 -0.98 -17.24 18.09
N GLN A 125 0.24 -17.40 17.55
CA GLN A 125 1.33 -18.10 18.25
C GLN A 125 2.07 -17.25 19.30
N LYS A 126 1.74 -15.96 19.45
CA LYS A 126 2.41 -15.04 20.38
C LYS A 126 1.51 -14.54 21.53
N SER A 127 0.34 -15.16 21.73
CA SER A 127 -0.52 -14.93 22.91
C SER A 127 -0.24 -15.94 24.02
#